data_AF-A0A1C6FPV3-F1
#
_entry.id   AF-A0A1C6FPV3-F1
#
_cell.length_a   1.000
_cell.length_b   1.000
_cell.length_c   1.000
_cell.angle_alpha   90.00
_cell.angle_beta   90.00
_cell.angle_gamma   90.00
#
_symmetry.space_group_name_H-M   'P 1'
#
loop_
_entity.id
_entity.type
_entity.pdbx_description
1 polymer ?
#
loop_
_entity_poly.entity_id
_entity_poly.type
_entity_poly.pdbx_seq_one_letter_code
_entity_poly.pdbx_strand_id
1 'polypeptide(L)'
;MANERNLVPNTERSQAERRENARKAGKASGKARQQKRTFRQVFAALLPQSVEVDDIESIAQLAQEGGQISAQEAIAMAIICKAMKGDTTAFSAIRDTVGEKPGQKLESKIDGGLTIKLAPEVDEYAQ
;
A
#
# COMPACT_ATOMS: atom_id res chain seq x y z
N MET A 1 31.70 -10.15 -7.38
CA MET A 1 30.92 -8.89 -7.27
C MET A 1 30.81 -8.26 -8.66
N ALA A 2 29.72 -7.56 -8.95
CA ALA A 2 29.57 -6.82 -10.21
C ALA A 2 30.49 -5.58 -10.19
N ASN A 3 31.29 -5.38 -11.23
CA ASN A 3 32.13 -4.19 -11.44
C ASN A 3 31.96 -3.69 -12.88
N GLU A 4 32.40 -2.47 -13.17
CA GLU A 4 32.28 -1.85 -14.50
C GLU A 4 32.94 -2.66 -15.62
N ARG A 5 33.99 -3.42 -15.28
CA ARG A 5 34.71 -4.31 -16.21
C ARG A 5 33.96 -5.60 -16.55
N ASN A 6 32.94 -5.97 -15.79
CA ASN A 6 32.13 -7.18 -15.99
C ASN A 6 30.71 -6.88 -16.53
N LEU A 7 30.38 -5.60 -16.80
CA LEU A 7 29.08 -5.19 -17.31
C LEU A 7 29.11 -5.08 -18.84
N VAL A 8 28.40 -5.96 -19.52
CA VAL A 8 28.20 -5.82 -20.97
C VAL A 8 27.29 -4.61 -21.25
N PRO A 9 27.65 -3.68 -22.13
CA PRO A 9 26.81 -2.55 -22.52
C PRO A 9 25.57 -3.01 -23.28
N ASN A 10 24.47 -2.24 -23.22
CA ASN A 10 23.27 -2.60 -23.96
C ASN A 10 23.48 -2.55 -25.48
N THR A 11 24.37 -1.68 -25.97
CA THR A 11 24.75 -1.54 -27.39
C THR A 11 25.28 -2.82 -27.99
N GLU A 12 25.97 -3.65 -27.19
CA GLU A 12 26.59 -4.91 -27.61
C GLU A 12 25.63 -6.11 -27.50
N ARG A 13 24.42 -5.92 -26.95
CA ARG A 13 23.41 -6.98 -26.82
C ARG A 13 22.48 -7.05 -28.02
N SER A 14 22.08 -8.27 -28.37
CA SER A 14 21.01 -8.52 -29.34
C SER A 14 19.66 -8.02 -28.84
N GLN A 15 18.71 -7.81 -29.76
CA GLN A 15 17.36 -7.39 -29.42
C GLN A 15 16.64 -8.40 -28.51
N ALA A 16 16.89 -9.70 -28.69
CA ALA A 16 16.29 -10.77 -27.89
C ALA A 16 16.80 -10.73 -26.44
N GLU A 17 18.11 -10.57 -26.24
CA GLU A 17 18.71 -10.48 -24.90
C GLU A 17 18.22 -9.23 -24.15
N ARG A 18 18.07 -8.09 -24.84
CA ARG A 18 17.50 -6.88 -24.26
C ARG A 18 16.07 -7.11 -23.77
N ARG A 19 15.25 -7.81 -24.56
CA ARG A 19 13.86 -8.17 -24.17
C ARG A 19 13.83 -9.10 -22.96
N GLU A 20 14.70 -10.12 -22.93
CA GLU A 20 14.76 -11.04 -21.80
C GLU A 20 15.23 -10.35 -20.52
N ASN A 21 16.25 -9.50 -20.61
CA ASN A 21 16.73 -8.70 -19.48
C ASN A 21 15.65 -7.74 -18.99
N ALA A 22 14.91 -7.08 -19.88
CA ALA A 22 13.78 -6.24 -19.50
C ALA A 22 12.69 -7.04 -18.77
N ARG A 23 12.37 -8.26 -19.24
CA ARG A 23 11.42 -9.15 -18.56
C ARG A 23 11.90 -9.54 -17.16
N LYS A 24 13.17 -9.93 -17.02
CA LYS A 24 13.79 -10.28 -15.73
C LYS A 24 13.78 -9.08 -14.77
N ALA A 25 14.18 -7.91 -15.25
CA ALA A 25 14.18 -6.66 -14.50
C ALA A 25 12.75 -6.27 -14.06
N GLY A 26 11.76 -6.39 -14.96
CA GLY A 26 10.35 -6.12 -14.66
C GLY A 26 9.81 -7.04 -13.56
N LYS A 27 10.08 -8.34 -13.63
CA LYS A 27 9.70 -9.30 -12.58
C LYS A 27 10.37 -8.99 -11.24
N ALA A 28 11.68 -8.72 -11.25
CA ALA A 28 12.43 -8.38 -10.05
C ALA A 28 11.94 -7.07 -9.41
N SER A 29 11.70 -6.04 -10.23
CA SER A 29 11.14 -4.76 -9.79
C SER A 29 9.73 -4.93 -9.25
N GLY A 30 8.88 -5.74 -9.90
CA GLY A 30 7.55 -6.08 -9.41
C GLY A 30 7.59 -6.75 -8.04
N LYS A 31 8.48 -7.73 -7.86
CA LYS A 31 8.69 -8.39 -6.56
C LYS A 31 9.20 -7.41 -5.50
N ALA A 32 10.14 -6.54 -5.84
CA ALA A 32 10.64 -5.52 -4.93
C ALA A 32 9.56 -4.49 -4.56
N ARG A 33 8.71 -4.08 -5.52
CA ARG A 33 7.55 -3.21 -5.26
C ARG A 33 6.54 -3.90 -4.35
N GLN A 34 6.25 -5.17 -4.58
CA GLN A 34 5.36 -5.97 -3.72
C GLN A 34 5.91 -6.06 -2.29
N GLN A 35 7.20 -6.36 -2.13
CA GLN A 35 7.86 -6.40 -0.81
C GLN A 35 7.89 -5.04 -0.10
N LYS A 36 7.91 -3.94 -0.86
CA LYS A 36 7.88 -2.57 -0.33
C LYS A 36 6.46 -2.04 -0.14
N ARG A 37 5.42 -2.81 -0.42
CA ARG A 37 4.04 -2.36 -0.19
C ARG A 37 3.86 -2.05 1.29
N THR A 38 3.24 -0.91 1.57
CA THR A 38 2.84 -0.57 2.94
C THR A 38 1.46 -1.14 3.21
N PHE A 39 1.12 -1.37 4.49
CA PHE A 39 -0.23 -1.81 4.83
C PHE A 39 -1.29 -0.83 4.34
N ARG A 40 -1.00 0.47 4.31
CA ARG A 40 -1.86 1.49 3.71
C ARG A 40 -2.20 1.17 2.25
N GLN A 41 -1.19 0.85 1.44
CA GLN A 41 -1.40 0.51 0.02
C GLN A 41 -2.19 -0.79 -0.15
N VAL A 42 -1.94 -1.77 0.73
CA VAL A 42 -2.66 -3.05 0.72
C VAL A 42 -4.13 -2.84 1.10
N PHE A 43 -4.42 -2.13 2.19
CA PHE A 43 -5.79 -1.82 2.59
C PHE A 43 -6.52 -0.97 1.55
N ALA A 44 -5.86 0.06 0.97
CA ALA A 44 -6.45 0.89 -0.07
C ALA A 44 -6.78 0.10 -1.35
N ALA A 45 -6.07 -0.99 -1.64
CA ALA A 45 -6.36 -1.85 -2.77
C ALA A 45 -7.49 -2.84 -2.49
N LEU A 46 -7.59 -3.36 -1.25
CA LEU A 46 -8.54 -4.40 -0.87
C LEU A 46 -9.93 -3.85 -0.49
N LEU A 47 -9.99 -2.70 0.22
CA LEU A 47 -11.25 -2.14 0.72
C LEU A 47 -12.29 -1.77 -0.36
N PRO A 48 -11.90 -1.27 -1.56
CA PRO A 48 -12.87 -0.96 -2.62
C PRO A 48 -13.44 -2.20 -3.32
N GLN A 49 -12.83 -3.38 -3.12
CA GLN A 49 -13.35 -4.60 -3.76
C GLN A 49 -14.67 -4.98 -3.09
N SER A 50 -15.70 -5.21 -3.91
CA SER A 50 -16.94 -5.84 -3.45
C SER A 50 -16.62 -7.30 -3.14
N VAL A 51 -16.49 -7.63 -1.85
CA VAL A 51 -16.25 -9.01 -1.44
C VAL A 51 -17.41 -9.48 -0.57
N GLU A 52 -18.16 -10.46 -1.06
CA GLU A 52 -19.06 -11.26 -0.23
C GLU A 52 -18.18 -12.22 0.58
N VAL A 53 -17.58 -11.73 1.67
CA VAL A 53 -16.75 -12.57 2.55
C VAL A 53 -17.59 -13.03 3.72
N ASP A 54 -18.23 -14.17 3.55
CA ASP A 54 -18.85 -14.85 4.69
C ASP A 54 -17.79 -15.50 5.59
N ASP A 55 -16.68 -16.01 5.00
CA ASP A 55 -15.61 -16.65 5.77
C ASP A 55 -14.19 -16.53 5.21
N ILE A 56 -13.22 -16.64 6.13
CA ILE A 56 -11.76 -16.61 5.93
C ILE A 56 -11.30 -17.63 4.86
N GLU A 57 -12.11 -18.65 4.57
CA GLU A 57 -11.80 -19.65 3.53
C GLU A 57 -11.90 -19.10 2.10
N SER A 58 -12.77 -18.12 1.86
CA SER A 58 -12.86 -17.44 0.55
C SER A 58 -11.62 -16.56 0.26
N ILE A 59 -10.95 -16.06 1.30
CA ILE A 59 -9.66 -15.35 1.22
C ILE A 59 -8.60 -16.27 0.62
N ALA A 60 -8.60 -17.55 1.00
CA ALA A 60 -7.68 -18.55 0.47
C ALA A 60 -7.99 -18.94 -0.97
N GLN A 61 -9.26 -18.90 -1.39
CA GLN A 61 -9.66 -19.16 -2.79
C GLN A 61 -9.26 -18.02 -3.74
N LEU A 62 -9.43 -16.76 -3.32
CA LEU A 62 -8.89 -15.60 -4.06
C LEU A 62 -7.35 -15.67 -4.22
N ALA A 63 -6.67 -16.35 -3.28
CA ALA A 63 -5.24 -16.63 -3.38
C ALA A 63 -4.87 -17.67 -4.44
N GLN A 64 -5.79 -18.60 -4.73
CA GLN A 64 -5.52 -19.67 -5.68
C GLN A 64 -5.79 -19.24 -7.14
N GLU A 65 -6.72 -18.33 -7.37
CA GLU A 65 -7.07 -17.89 -8.73
C GLU A 65 -6.09 -16.85 -9.30
N GLY A 66 -5.38 -16.08 -8.45
CA GLY A 66 -4.52 -14.96 -8.85
C GLY A 66 -3.00 -15.12 -8.69
N GLY A 67 -2.54 -16.20 -8.04
CA GLY A 67 -1.11 -16.41 -7.70
C GLY A 67 -0.77 -16.14 -6.23
N GLN A 68 0.50 -16.35 -5.83
CA GLN A 68 0.95 -16.26 -4.43
C GLN A 68 0.56 -14.93 -3.75
N ILE A 69 -0.39 -15.00 -2.81
CA ILE A 69 -0.72 -13.89 -1.90
C ILE A 69 0.47 -13.66 -0.95
N SER A 70 0.84 -12.38 -0.75
CA SER A 70 1.83 -12.02 0.25
C SER A 70 1.25 -12.15 1.67
N ALA A 71 2.08 -12.49 2.65
CA ALA A 71 1.63 -12.56 4.05
C ALA A 71 0.95 -11.26 4.52
N GLN A 72 1.40 -10.11 4.00
CA GLN A 72 0.85 -8.80 4.30
C GLN A 72 -0.60 -8.64 3.79
N GLU A 73 -0.88 -9.13 2.59
CA GLU A 73 -2.24 -9.15 2.00
C GLU A 73 -3.15 -10.11 2.77
N ALA A 74 -2.67 -11.30 3.14
CA ALA A 74 -3.44 -12.25 3.94
C ALA A 74 -3.82 -11.69 5.32
N ILE A 75 -2.87 -11.03 6.00
CA ILE A 75 -3.14 -10.35 7.28
C ILE A 75 -4.16 -9.23 7.10
N ALA A 76 -4.02 -8.41 6.06
CA ALA A 76 -4.95 -7.31 5.80
C ALA A 76 -6.38 -7.83 5.57
N MET A 77 -6.55 -8.90 4.79
CA MET A 77 -7.85 -9.53 4.55
C MET A 77 -8.45 -10.10 5.84
N ALA A 78 -7.67 -10.77 6.68
CA ALA A 78 -8.15 -11.28 7.96
C ALA A 78 -8.65 -10.16 8.89
N ILE A 79 -7.95 -9.02 8.94
CA ILE A 79 -8.37 -7.86 9.73
C ILE A 79 -9.66 -7.26 9.16
N ILE A 80 -9.79 -7.16 7.83
CA ILE A 80 -11.01 -6.69 7.16
C ILE A 80 -12.20 -7.58 7.54
N CYS A 81 -12.07 -8.90 7.46
CA CYS A 81 -13.14 -9.82 7.84
C CYS A 81 -13.53 -9.69 9.31
N LYS A 82 -12.55 -9.50 10.20
CA LYS A 82 -12.81 -9.27 11.62
C LYS A 82 -13.58 -7.98 11.85
N ALA A 83 -13.23 -6.92 11.11
CA ALA A 83 -13.96 -5.65 11.13
C ALA A 83 -15.39 -5.78 10.58
N MET A 84 -15.61 -6.54 9.50
CA MET A 84 -16.93 -6.84 8.95
C MET A 84 -17.82 -7.59 9.96
N LYS A 85 -17.23 -8.47 10.78
CA LYS A 85 -17.93 -9.17 11.89
C LYS A 85 -18.21 -8.28 13.10
N GLY A 86 -17.90 -6.99 13.04
CA GLY A 86 -18.23 -6.00 14.09
C GLY A 86 -17.10 -5.70 15.08
N ASP A 87 -15.87 -6.17 14.86
CA ASP A 87 -14.73 -5.80 15.70
C ASP A 87 -14.31 -4.35 15.45
N THR A 88 -14.69 -3.46 16.37
CA THR A 88 -14.38 -2.02 16.34
C THR A 88 -12.89 -1.73 16.48
N THR A 89 -12.12 -2.63 17.10
CA THR A 89 -10.66 -2.52 17.22
C THR A 89 -10.00 -2.78 15.86
N ALA A 90 -10.45 -3.81 15.14
CA ALA A 90 -9.99 -4.08 13.79
C ALA A 90 -10.36 -2.93 12.84
N PHE A 91 -11.58 -2.41 12.94
CA PHE A 91 -12.00 -1.24 12.15
C PHE A 91 -11.13 -0.01 12.43
N SER A 92 -10.89 0.32 13.71
CA SER A 92 -10.03 1.46 14.06
C SER A 92 -8.60 1.26 13.56
N ALA A 93 -8.03 0.06 13.67
CA ALA A 93 -6.70 -0.24 13.13
C ALA A 93 -6.62 -0.04 11.60
N ILE A 94 -7.64 -0.45 10.84
CA ILE A 94 -7.71 -0.22 9.39
C ILE A 94 -7.79 1.29 9.10
N ARG A 95 -8.77 1.99 9.70
CA ARG A 95 -8.99 3.43 9.52
C ARG A 95 -7.71 4.23 9.81
N ASP A 96 -7.05 3.89 10.92
CA ASP A 96 -5.82 4.51 11.39
C ASP A 96 -4.65 4.30 10.42
N THR A 97 -4.61 3.15 9.75
CA THR A 97 -3.57 2.81 8.77
C THR A 97 -3.81 3.48 7.41
N VAL A 98 -5.08 3.56 6.98
CA VAL A 98 -5.49 4.24 5.74
C VAL A 98 -5.33 5.76 5.85
N GLY A 99 -5.45 6.30 7.07
CA GLY A 99 -5.29 7.73 7.35
C GLY A 99 -6.61 8.48 7.45
N GLU A 100 -7.75 7.78 7.53
CA GLU A 100 -9.08 8.37 7.73
C GLU A 100 -9.37 8.68 9.20
N LYS A 101 -8.36 9.10 9.97
CA LYS A 101 -8.58 9.56 11.34
C LYS A 101 -9.29 10.91 11.31
N PRO A 102 -10.51 11.05 11.85
CA PRO A 102 -11.07 12.36 12.11
C PRO A 102 -10.21 12.99 13.21
N GLY A 103 -9.39 13.97 12.85
CA GLY A 103 -8.67 14.81 13.82
C GLY A 103 -7.16 14.58 13.99
N GLN A 104 -6.46 13.83 13.13
CA GLN A 104 -4.99 13.93 13.11
C GLN A 104 -4.54 15.24 12.46
N LYS A 105 -4.59 16.33 13.24
CA LYS A 105 -3.70 17.48 13.02
C LYS A 105 -2.27 16.94 13.09
N LEU A 106 -1.54 16.99 11.99
CA LEU A 106 -0.10 16.79 11.98
C LEU A 106 0.50 17.82 12.94
N GLU A 107 0.87 17.40 14.15
CA GLU A 107 1.88 18.10 14.91
C GLU A 107 3.23 17.80 14.29
N SER A 108 3.49 18.43 13.15
CA SER A 108 4.85 18.58 12.66
C SER A 108 5.56 19.52 13.63
N LYS A 109 6.18 18.97 14.67
CA LYS A 109 7.24 19.69 15.37
C LYS A 109 8.38 19.88 14.38
N ILE A 110 8.34 21.01 13.68
CA ILE A 110 9.50 21.56 13.00
C ILE A 110 10.32 22.19 14.13
N ASP A 111 11.46 21.60 14.45
CA ASP A 111 12.43 22.17 15.39
C ASP A 111 12.94 23.51 14.83
N GLY A 112 12.25 24.58 15.17
CA GLY A 112 12.48 25.92 14.63
C GLY A 112 11.22 26.75 14.78
N GLY A 113 11.03 27.31 15.98
CA GLY A 113 9.78 27.95 16.42
C GLY A 113 9.20 28.94 15.41
N LEU A 114 8.09 28.56 14.78
CA LEU A 114 7.16 29.49 14.15
C LEU A 114 5.74 29.04 14.46
N THR A 115 5.06 29.75 15.36
CA THR A 115 3.67 29.46 15.73
C THR A 115 2.76 30.33 14.89
N ILE A 116 2.23 29.80 13.78
CA ILE A 116 1.19 30.47 13.01
C ILE A 116 -0.16 30.11 13.63
N LYS A 117 -0.78 31.06 14.33
CA LYS A 117 -2.18 30.97 14.74
C LYS A 117 -3.05 31.45 13.58
N LEU A 118 -3.60 30.53 12.81
CA LEU A 118 -4.69 30.85 11.89
C LEU A 118 -5.97 30.97 12.74
N ALA A 119 -6.47 32.20 12.90
CA ALA A 119 -7.80 32.42 13.47
C ALA A 119 -8.85 31.87 12.49
N PRO A 120 -9.96 31.29 12.98
CA PRO A 120 -11.05 30.92 12.10
C PRO A 120 -11.59 32.18 11.42
N GLU A 121 -11.73 32.13 10.09
CA GLU A 121 -12.56 33.08 9.35
C GLU A 121 -13.95 33.05 10.00
N VAL A 122 -14.39 34.22 10.46
CA VAL A 122 -15.74 34.39 10.99
C VAL A 122 -16.67 34.38 9.77
N ASP A 123 -17.57 33.41 9.70
CA ASP A 123 -18.64 33.34 8.70
C ASP A 123 -19.52 34.60 8.80
N GLU A 124 -19.24 35.61 7.96
CA GLU A 124 -20.15 36.73 7.70
C GLU A 124 -20.95 36.47 6.41
N TYR A 125 -21.86 35.50 6.44
CA TYR A 125 -22.97 35.45 5.49
C TYR A 125 -24.26 34.99 6.18
N ALA A 126 -24.81 35.87 7.01
CA ALA A 126 -26.24 35.91 7.29
C ALA A 126 -26.75 37.30 6.90
N GLN A 127 -27.32 37.41 5.70
CA GLN A 127 -28.28 38.47 5.34
C GLN A 127 -29.68 37.87 5.36
#